data_AF-A0A526YQM6-F1
#
_entry.id   AF-A0A526YQM6-F1
#
_cell.length_a   1.000
_cell.length_b   1.000
_cell.length_c   1.000
_cell.angle_alpha   90.00
_cell.angle_beta   90.00
_cell.angle_gamma   90.00
#
_symmetry.space_group_name_H-M   'P 1'
#
loop_
_entity.id
_entity.type
_entity.pdbx_description
1 polymer ?
#
loop_
_entity_poly.entity_id
_entity_poly.type
_entity_poly.pdbx_seq_one_letter_code
_entity_poly.pdbx_strand_id
1 'polypeptide(L)' 'AYPPATGSGRSKREAEQAAATALLLREGVWLNKGSAA' A
#
# COMPACT_ATOMS: atom_id res chain seq x y z
N ALA A 1 -5.37 -8.27 15.24
CA ALA A 1 -4.93 -6.98 14.63
C ALA A 1 -3.89 -7.28 13.57
N TYR A 2 -3.97 -6.65 12.40
CA TYR A 2 -2.92 -6.81 11.38
C TYR A 2 -1.66 -6.04 11.79
N PRO A 3 -0.46 -6.54 11.43
CA PRO A 3 0.76 -5.75 11.60
C PRO A 3 0.67 -4.44 10.78
N PRO A 4 1.43 -3.40 11.17
CA PRO A 4 1.53 -2.18 10.38
C PRO A 4 1.94 -2.49 8.93
N ALA A 5 1.35 -1.78 7.97
CA ALA A 5 1.80 -1.83 6.59
C ALA A 5 3.15 -1.11 6.49
N THR A 6 4.11 -1.71 5.78
CA THR A 6 5.46 -1.16 5.59
C THR A 6 5.70 -0.91 4.11
N GLY A 7 6.57 0.05 3.80
CA GLY A 7 6.96 0.39 2.44
C GLY A 7 8.40 0.89 2.40
N SER A 8 9.02 0.79 1.23
CA SER A 8 10.39 1.21 0.97
C SER A 8 10.46 2.01 -0.32
N GLY A 9 11.44 2.89 -0.43
CA GLY A 9 11.67 3.69 -1.63
C GLY A 9 12.99 4.45 -1.54
N ARG A 10 13.35 5.15 -2.61
CA ARG A 10 14.57 5.98 -2.69
C ARG A 10 14.46 7.27 -1.89
N SER A 11 13.27 7.61 -1.41
CA SER A 11 13.01 8.75 -0.55
C SER A 11 12.01 8.39 0.55
N LYS A 12 11.99 9.19 1.63
CA LYS A 12 11.01 9.07 2.72
C LYS A 12 9.57 9.07 2.18
N ARG A 13 9.26 10.03 1.31
CA ARG A 13 7.93 10.16 0.69
C ARG A 13 7.51 8.90 -0.06
N GLU A 14 8.44 8.30 -0.81
CA GLU A 14 8.15 7.08 -1.57
C GLU A 14 7.90 5.88 -0.65
N ALA A 15 8.70 5.73 0.41
CA ALA A 15 8.50 4.68 1.41
C ALA A 15 7.12 4.81 2.11
N GLU A 16 6.73 6.03 2.46
CA GLU A 16 5.42 6.33 3.05
C GLU A 16 4.26 6.02 2.09
N GLN A 17 4.39 6.42 0.81
CA GLN A 17 3.39 6.14 -0.21
C GLN A 17 3.24 4.63 -0.46
N ALA A 18 4.34 3.89 -0.46
CA ALA A 18 4.32 2.44 -0.59
C ALA A 18 3.63 1.76 0.61
N ALA A 19 3.91 2.20 1.84
CA ALA A 19 3.26 1.70 3.04
C ALA A 19 1.75 1.99 3.03
N ALA A 20 1.36 3.21 2.67
CA ALA A 20 -0.04 3.60 2.53
C ALA A 20 -0.77 2.81 1.44
N THR A 21 -0.12 2.58 0.29
CA THR A 21 -0.68 1.76 -0.79
C THR A 21 -0.94 0.33 -0.32
N ALA A 22 0.01 -0.29 0.38
CA ALA A 22 -0.15 -1.63 0.92
C ALA A 22 -1.32 -1.72 1.92
N LEU A 23 -1.50 -0.69 2.75
CA LEU A 23 -2.65 -0.59 3.66
C LEU A 23 -3.97 -0.50 2.88
N LEU A 24 -4.07 0.42 1.92
CA LEU A 24 -5.32 0.66 1.18
C LEU A 24 -5.75 -0.54 0.32
N LEU A 25 -4.79 -1.28 -0.23
CA LEU A 25 -5.06 -2.54 -0.93
C LEU A 25 -5.55 -3.63 0.04
N ARG A 26 -4.94 -3.75 1.23
CA ARG A 26 -5.35 -4.72 2.25
C ARG A 26 -6.77 -4.48 2.74
N GLU A 27 -7.13 -3.22 2.96
CA GLU A 27 -8.48 -2.84 3.41
C GLU A 27 -9.52 -2.86 2.26
N GLY A 28 -9.11 -3.19 1.03
CA GLY A 28 -9.99 -3.23 -0.14
C GLY A 28 -10.50 -1.87 -0.62
N VAL A 29 -9.97 -0.77 -0.07
CA VAL A 29 -10.31 0.61 -0.47
C VAL A 29 -9.79 0.89 -1.88
N TRP A 30 -8.60 0.38 -2.19
CA TRP A 30 -8.04 0.39 -3.54
C TRP A 30 -8.13 -0.98 -4.16
N LEU A 31 -8.46 -1.01 -5.46
CA LEU A 31 -8.41 -2.24 -6.25
C LEU A 31 -6.98 -2.44 -6.76
N ASN A 32 -6.46 -3.66 -6.66
CA ASN A 32 -5.22 -4.02 -7.32
C ASN A 32 -5.41 -3.80 -8.82
N LYS A 33 -4.47 -3.12 -9.50
CA LYS A 33 -4.59 -2.72 -10.92
C LYS A 33 -4.76 -3.91 -11.90
N GLY A 34 -4.73 -5.15 -11.44
CA GLY A 34 -5.07 -6.36 -12.22
C GLY A 34 -6.44 -6.99 -11.89
N SER A 35 -7.23 -6.42 -10.99
CA SER A 35 -8.53 -6.96 -10.57
C SER A 35 -9.73 -6.18 -11.13
N ALA A 36 -9.48 -5.21 -12.03
CA ALA A 36 -10.51 -4.66 -12.90
C ALA A 36 -10.59 -5.56 -14.14
N ALA A 37 -11.42 -6.59 -14.05
CA ALA A 37 -11.89 -7.41 -15.17
C ALA A 37 -13.43 -7.36 -15.19
#